data_AF-A0A0F2P2F2-F1
#
_entry.id   AF-A0A0F2P2F2-F1
#
_cell.length_a   1.000
_cell.length_b   1.000
_cell.length_c   1.000
_cell.angle_alpha   90.00
_cell.angle_beta   90.00
_cell.angle_gamma   90.00
#
_symmetry.space_group_name_H-M   'P 1'
#
loop_
_entity.id
_entity.type
_entity.pdbx_description
1 polymer ?
#
loop_
_entity_poly.entity_id
_entity_poly.type
_entity_poly.pdbx_seq_one_letter_code
_entity_poly.pdbx_strand_id
1 'polypeptide(L)'
;MLNILRIINSIALTFFGGLSVFLTLSIIFDWFGIREKEGNYVLFIVYANLICGIIYLIAAYANFIKFRKTYLLLSVAIGVLLAAFIAFLFYINSGGIHEEKTIGAMLFRIGITIGFTLISFYTINKNKKQ
;
A
#
# COMPACT_ATOMS: atom_id res chain seq x y z
N MET A 1 20.25 -17.07 2.05
CA MET A 1 19.73 -15.87 2.75
C MET A 1 18.85 -14.96 1.88
N LEU A 2 19.31 -14.49 0.72
CA LEU A 2 18.52 -13.59 -0.15
C LEU A 2 17.20 -14.19 -0.68
N ASN A 3 17.19 -15.47 -1.05
CA ASN A 3 15.95 -16.14 -1.47
C ASN A 3 14.92 -16.24 -0.34
N ILE A 4 15.37 -16.42 0.91
CA ILE A 4 14.49 -16.48 2.09
C ILE A 4 13.88 -15.09 2.35
N LEU A 5 14.69 -14.03 2.33
CA LEU A 5 14.21 -12.65 2.45
C LEU A 5 13.22 -12.29 1.35
N ARG A 6 13.43 -12.77 0.11
CA ARG A 6 12.47 -12.57 -0.98
C ARG A 6 11.13 -13.22 -0.71
N ILE A 7 11.14 -14.48 -0.26
CA ILE A 7 9.92 -15.25 0.03
C ILE A 7 9.15 -14.59 1.18
N ILE A 8 9.85 -14.21 2.26
CA ILE A 8 9.25 -13.49 3.38
C ILE A 8 8.60 -12.19 2.89
N ASN A 9 9.30 -11.41 2.06
CA ASN A 9 8.78 -10.16 1.50
C ASN A 9 7.54 -10.40 0.63
N SER A 10 7.52 -11.45 -0.19
CA SER A 10 6.34 -11.81 -1.00
C SER A 10 5.15 -12.20 -0.13
N ILE A 11 5.36 -13.02 0.91
CA ILE A 11 4.30 -13.42 1.82
C ILE A 11 3.74 -12.18 2.55
N ALA A 12 4.62 -11.31 3.03
CA ALA A 12 4.23 -10.07 3.70
C ALA A 12 3.45 -9.13 2.75
N LEU A 13 3.87 -8.98 1.49
CA LEU A 13 3.14 -8.21 0.47
C LEU A 13 1.76 -8.80 0.18
N THR A 14 1.65 -10.12 0.08
CA THR A 14 0.36 -10.80 -0.13
C THR A 14 -0.58 -10.56 1.04
N PHE A 15 -0.09 -10.73 2.27
CA PHE A 15 -0.91 -10.55 3.46
C PHE A 15 -1.32 -9.09 3.65
N PHE A 16 -0.39 -8.15 3.52
CA PHE A 16 -0.64 -6.72 3.66
C PHE A 16 -1.53 -6.17 2.54
N GLY A 17 -1.29 -6.58 1.29
CA GLY A 17 -2.12 -6.22 0.14
C GLY A 17 -3.52 -6.80 0.25
N GLY A 18 -3.64 -8.07 0.61
CA GLY A 18 -4.92 -8.76 0.80
C GLY A 18 -5.76 -8.13 1.91
N LEU A 19 -5.16 -7.90 3.09
CA LEU A 19 -5.83 -7.20 4.19
C LEU A 19 -6.24 -5.78 3.79
N SER A 20 -5.36 -5.03 3.10
CA SER A 20 -5.67 -3.68 2.65
C SER A 20 -6.87 -3.67 1.69
N VAL A 21 -6.89 -4.56 0.69
CA VAL A 21 -8.01 -4.68 -0.25
C VAL A 21 -9.29 -5.09 0.48
N PHE A 22 -9.22 -6.07 1.38
CA PHE A 22 -10.37 -6.54 2.16
C PHE A 22 -10.97 -5.42 3.02
N LEU A 23 -10.14 -4.73 3.81
CA LEU A 23 -10.59 -3.61 4.65
C LEU A 23 -11.23 -2.51 3.79
N THR A 24 -10.57 -2.16 2.69
CA THR A 24 -11.04 -1.10 1.79
C THR A 24 -12.37 -1.45 1.12
N LEU A 25 -12.55 -2.70 0.68
CA LEU A 25 -13.81 -3.21 0.14
C LEU A 25 -14.90 -3.20 1.20
N SER A 26 -14.59 -3.58 2.44
CA SER A 26 -15.58 -3.57 3.51
C SER A 26 -16.10 -2.16 3.83
N ILE A 27 -15.27 -1.13 3.65
CA ILE A 27 -15.70 0.28 3.75
C ILE A 27 -16.61 0.66 2.58
N ILE A 28 -16.24 0.28 1.36
CA ILE A 28 -16.99 0.62 0.14
C ILE A 28 -18.37 -0.05 0.15
N PHE A 29 -18.44 -1.33 0.47
CA PHE A 29 -19.66 -2.15 0.50
C PHE A 29 -20.40 -2.11 1.84
N ASP A 30 -19.92 -1.33 2.80
CA ASP A 30 -20.43 -1.25 4.17
C ASP A 30 -20.61 -2.62 4.85
N TRP A 31 -19.64 -3.49 4.57
CA TRP A 31 -19.63 -4.81 5.15
C TRP A 31 -19.35 -4.68 6.64
N PHE A 32 -20.18 -5.30 7.48
CA PHE A 32 -20.07 -5.28 8.94
C PHE A 32 -20.28 -3.91 9.62
N GLY A 33 -20.95 -2.94 8.95
CA GLY A 33 -21.21 -1.62 9.52
C GLY A 33 -19.92 -0.84 9.85
N ILE A 34 -18.85 -1.10 9.10
CA ILE A 34 -17.53 -0.50 9.33
C ILE A 34 -17.55 0.99 8.97
N ARG A 35 -18.46 1.44 8.09
CA ARG A 35 -18.60 2.86 7.76
C ARG A 35 -18.92 3.73 8.97
N GLU A 36 -19.78 3.25 9.86
CA GLU A 36 -20.14 3.98 11.08
C GLU A 36 -18.99 4.05 12.10
N LYS A 37 -18.07 3.08 12.07
CA LYS A 37 -16.89 3.01 12.96
C LYS A 37 -15.71 3.85 12.47
N GLU A 38 -15.59 4.04 11.17
CA GLU A 38 -14.56 4.89 10.57
C GLU A 38 -14.95 6.37 10.50
N GLY A 39 -16.22 6.70 10.72
CA GLY A 39 -16.69 8.07 10.84
C GLY A 39 -16.55 8.85 9.53
N ASN A 40 -15.91 10.02 9.58
CA ASN A 40 -15.81 10.93 8.44
C ASN A 40 -14.54 10.69 7.62
N TYR A 41 -14.51 9.56 6.92
CA TYR A 41 -13.41 9.19 6.03
C TYR A 41 -13.62 9.75 4.62
N VAL A 42 -12.53 10.10 3.94
CA VAL A 42 -12.60 10.68 2.60
C VAL A 42 -12.63 9.57 1.56
N LEU A 43 -13.73 9.47 0.79
CA LEU A 43 -13.94 8.41 -0.20
C LEU A 43 -12.80 8.25 -1.20
N PHE A 44 -12.21 9.36 -1.67
CA PHE A 44 -11.12 9.29 -2.65
C PHE A 44 -9.86 8.59 -2.08
N ILE A 45 -9.61 8.74 -0.77
CA ILE A 45 -8.49 8.07 -0.08
C ILE A 45 -8.72 6.57 -0.05
N VAL A 46 -9.96 6.15 0.20
CA VAL A 46 -10.37 4.74 0.18
C VAL A 46 -10.08 4.13 -1.20
N TYR A 47 -10.45 4.81 -2.29
CA TYR A 47 -10.12 4.32 -3.64
C TYR A 47 -8.61 4.29 -3.95
N ALA A 48 -7.86 5.32 -3.56
CA ALA A 48 -6.39 5.31 -3.72
C ALA A 48 -5.76 4.15 -2.94
N ASN A 49 -6.28 3.87 -1.75
CA ASN A 49 -5.89 2.76 -0.90
C ASN A 49 -6.22 1.40 -1.51
N LEU A 50 -7.36 1.27 -2.20
CA LEU A 50 -7.73 0.04 -2.92
C LEU A 50 -6.72 -0.24 -4.05
N ILE A 51 -6.41 0.78 -4.85
CA ILE A 51 -5.47 0.69 -5.96
C ILE A 51 -4.09 0.24 -5.46
N CYS A 52 -3.60 0.83 -4.37
CA CYS A 52 -2.33 0.41 -3.78
C CYS A 52 -2.35 -1.03 -3.27
N GLY A 53 -3.44 -1.46 -2.62
CA GLY A 53 -3.60 -2.84 -2.18
C GLY A 53 -3.49 -3.83 -3.35
N ILE A 54 -4.11 -3.52 -4.50
CA ILE A 54 -4.02 -4.32 -5.73
C ILE A 54 -2.57 -4.32 -6.25
N ILE A 55 -1.89 -3.17 -6.28
CA ILE A 55 -0.50 -3.09 -6.72
C ILE A 55 0.41 -3.96 -5.83
N TYR A 56 0.17 -4.05 -4.52
CA TYR A 56 0.95 -4.93 -3.63
C TYR A 56 0.76 -6.40 -3.96
N LEU A 57 -0.46 -6.84 -4.27
CA LEU A 57 -0.73 -8.22 -4.69
C LEU A 57 -0.01 -8.53 -6.02
N ILE A 58 -0.06 -7.60 -6.98
CA ILE A 58 0.67 -7.73 -8.26
C ILE A 58 2.18 -7.76 -8.01
N ALA A 59 2.70 -6.93 -7.11
CA ALA A 59 4.11 -6.90 -6.75
C ALA A 59 4.55 -8.21 -6.06
N ALA A 60 3.72 -8.80 -5.20
CA ALA A 60 3.98 -10.09 -4.57
C ALA A 60 4.12 -11.20 -5.62
N TYR A 61 3.18 -11.23 -6.57
CA TYR A 61 3.17 -12.19 -7.68
C TYR A 61 4.39 -12.00 -8.61
N ALA A 62 4.69 -10.75 -8.99
CA ALA A 62 5.87 -10.41 -9.78
C ALA A 62 7.18 -10.81 -9.08
N ASN A 63 7.26 -10.65 -7.76
CA ASN A 63 8.40 -11.08 -6.96
C ASN A 63 8.53 -12.62 -6.91
N PHE A 64 7.41 -13.35 -6.94
CA PHE A 64 7.39 -14.82 -7.02
C PHE A 64 7.94 -15.33 -8.36
N ILE A 65 7.59 -14.67 -9.47
CA ILE A 65 8.05 -14.99 -10.84
C ILE A 65 9.47 -14.46 -11.11
N LYS A 66 10.14 -13.86 -10.11
CA LYS A 66 11.47 -13.25 -10.22
C LYS A 66 11.53 -12.11 -11.27
N PHE A 67 10.42 -11.40 -11.46
CA PHE A 67 10.38 -10.32 -12.43
C PHE A 67 11.31 -9.17 -12.00
N ARG A 68 12.23 -8.77 -12.86
CA ARG A 68 13.29 -7.80 -12.53
C ARG A 68 12.76 -6.40 -12.22
N LYS A 69 11.52 -6.09 -12.64
CA LYS A 69 10.88 -4.78 -12.53
C LYS A 69 9.91 -4.64 -11.35
N THR A 70 9.90 -5.57 -10.39
CA THR A 70 9.03 -5.48 -9.19
C THR A 70 9.21 -4.17 -8.42
N TYR A 71 10.42 -3.64 -8.35
CA TYR A 71 10.69 -2.35 -7.70
C TYR A 71 10.01 -1.16 -8.39
N LEU A 72 9.78 -1.22 -9.72
CA LEU A 72 9.07 -0.16 -10.45
C LEU A 72 7.59 -0.15 -10.10
N LEU A 73 6.95 -1.32 -9.95
CA LEU A 73 5.56 -1.44 -9.52
C LEU A 73 5.34 -0.84 -8.12
N LEU A 74 6.24 -1.17 -7.19
CA LEU A 74 6.22 -0.60 -5.84
C LEU A 74 6.48 0.91 -5.84
N SER A 75 7.38 1.41 -6.70
CA SER A 75 7.61 2.85 -6.85
C SER A 75 6.38 3.59 -7.39
N VAL A 76 5.61 2.96 -8.29
CA VAL A 76 4.34 3.54 -8.76
C VAL A 76 3.33 3.61 -7.61
N ALA A 77 3.23 2.58 -6.77
CA ALA A 77 2.37 2.61 -5.59
C ALA A 77 2.74 3.76 -4.63
N ILE A 78 4.04 3.99 -4.40
CA ILE A 78 4.51 5.14 -3.61
C ILE A 78 4.06 6.46 -4.24
N GLY A 79 4.19 6.60 -5.56
CA GLY A 79 3.73 7.80 -6.29
C GLY A 79 2.23 8.06 -6.11
N VAL A 80 1.40 7.02 -6.23
CA VAL A 80 -0.05 7.12 -6.01
C VAL A 80 -0.37 7.51 -4.57
N LEU A 81 0.31 6.91 -3.58
CA LEU A 81 0.15 7.26 -2.16
C LEU A 81 0.54 8.71 -1.87
N LEU A 82 1.65 9.18 -2.40
CA LEU A 82 2.10 10.56 -2.22
C LEU A 82 1.13 11.56 -2.85
N ALA A 83 0.65 11.27 -4.08
CA ALA A 83 -0.36 12.10 -4.73
C ALA A 83 -1.66 12.16 -3.92
N ALA A 84 -2.11 11.01 -3.40
CA ALA A 84 -3.28 10.94 -2.53
C ALA A 84 -3.05 11.68 -1.19
N PHE A 85 -1.86 11.59 -0.60
CA PHE A 85 -1.55 12.31 0.62
C PHE A 85 -1.54 13.83 0.40
N ILE A 86 -0.94 14.31 -0.69
CA ILE A 86 -0.93 15.74 -1.04
C ILE A 86 -2.36 16.24 -1.28
N ALA A 87 -3.16 15.52 -2.06
CA ALA A 87 -4.55 15.88 -2.29
C ALA A 87 -5.39 15.88 -0.99
N PHE A 88 -5.08 14.98 -0.06
CA PHE A 88 -5.71 14.96 1.26
C PHE A 88 -5.31 16.16 2.13
N LEU A 89 -4.04 16.58 2.10
CA LEU A 89 -3.59 17.78 2.82
C LEU A 89 -4.30 19.04 2.30
N PHE A 90 -4.51 19.16 0.98
CA PHE A 90 -5.30 20.24 0.40
C PHE A 90 -6.77 20.21 0.86
N TYR A 91 -7.37 19.02 0.94
CA TYR A 91 -8.74 18.84 1.42
C TYR A 91 -8.88 19.26 2.89
N ILE A 92 -7.93 18.86 3.75
CA ILE A 92 -7.86 19.28 5.16
C ILE A 92 -7.75 20.81 5.26
N ASN A 93 -6.83 21.42 4.51
CA ASN A 93 -6.60 22.86 4.55
C ASN A 93 -7.81 23.67 4.01
N SER A 94 -8.67 23.03 3.22
CA SER A 94 -9.92 23.63 2.72
C SER A 94 -11.09 23.51 3.71
N GLY A 95 -10.85 23.01 4.93
CA GLY A 95 -11.87 22.84 5.97
C GLY A 95 -12.64 21.52 5.89
N GLY A 96 -12.14 20.54 5.13
CA GLY A 96 -12.73 19.21 5.06
C GLY A 96 -12.68 18.51 6.41
N ILE A 97 -13.80 17.93 6.86
CA ILE A 97 -13.85 17.15 8.10
C ILE A 97 -13.01 15.88 7.89
N HIS A 98 -12.11 15.61 8.83
CA HIS A 98 -11.19 14.48 8.77
C HIS A 98 -11.00 13.89 10.16
N GLU A 99 -10.83 12.57 10.23
CA GLU A 99 -10.34 11.92 11.44
C GLU A 99 -8.81 11.87 11.44
N GLU A 100 -8.18 12.15 12.58
CA GLU A 100 -6.72 12.01 12.74
C GLU A 100 -6.23 10.58 12.42
N LYS A 101 -7.11 9.59 12.56
CA LYS A 101 -6.86 8.19 12.20
C LYS A 101 -6.50 8.02 10.71
N THR A 102 -7.03 8.86 9.81
CA THR A 102 -6.74 8.79 8.37
C THR A 102 -5.30 9.21 8.06
N ILE A 103 -4.77 10.21 8.76
CA ILE A 103 -3.37 10.66 8.62
C ILE A 103 -2.43 9.55 9.09
N GLY A 104 -2.70 8.97 10.26
CA GLY A 104 -1.92 7.86 10.80
C GLY A 104 -1.92 6.64 9.88
N ALA A 105 -3.08 6.26 9.35
CA ALA A 105 -3.22 5.15 8.42
C ALA A 105 -2.44 5.35 7.11
N MET A 106 -2.46 6.57 6.54
CA MET A 106 -1.69 6.88 5.34
C MET A 106 -0.17 6.83 5.59
N LEU A 107 0.30 7.44 6.68
CA LEU A 107 1.74 7.44 7.02
C LEU A 107 2.26 6.02 7.27
N PHE A 108 1.49 5.21 7.99
CA PHE A 108 1.81 3.80 8.20
C PHE A 108 1.94 3.04 6.88
N ARG A 109 1.01 3.27 5.96
CA ARG A 109 1.00 2.64 4.63
C ARG A 109 2.19 3.08 3.78
N ILE A 110 2.55 4.36 3.77
CA ILE A 110 3.75 4.87 3.09
C ILE A 110 5.02 4.24 3.65
N GLY A 111 5.17 4.22 4.99
CA GLY A 111 6.35 3.65 5.65
C GLY A 111 6.55 2.16 5.33
N ILE A 112 5.49 1.35 5.41
CA ILE A 112 5.55 -0.07 5.06
C ILE A 112 5.93 -0.27 3.59
N THR A 113 5.35 0.52 2.68
CA THR A 113 5.60 0.40 1.24
C THR A 113 7.04 0.73 0.88
N ILE A 114 7.61 1.75 1.52
CA ILE A 114 9.03 2.06 1.41
C ILE A 114 9.88 0.87 1.89
N GLY A 115 9.53 0.28 3.03
CA GLY A 115 10.18 -0.92 3.55
C GLY A 115 10.20 -2.07 2.53
N PHE A 116 9.04 -2.41 1.96
CA PHE A 116 8.94 -3.46 0.93
C PHE A 116 9.72 -3.12 -0.33
N THR A 117 9.74 -1.86 -0.74
CA THR A 117 10.49 -1.38 -1.91
C THR A 117 11.99 -1.55 -1.70
N LEU A 118 12.51 -1.15 -0.53
CA LEU A 118 13.92 -1.28 -0.17
C LEU A 118 14.37 -2.73 -0.11
N ILE A 119 13.57 -3.61 0.51
CA ILE A 119 13.84 -5.05 0.60
C ILE A 119 13.87 -5.68 -0.80
N SER A 120 12.90 -5.33 -1.65
CA SER A 120 12.83 -5.80 -3.03
C SER A 120 14.04 -5.33 -3.85
N PHE A 121 14.40 -4.04 -3.75
CA PHE A 121 15.55 -3.47 -4.43
C PHE A 121 16.87 -4.13 -4.00
N TYR A 122 17.09 -4.28 -2.69
CA TYR A 122 18.29 -4.93 -2.16
C TYR A 122 18.41 -6.38 -2.64
N THR A 123 17.30 -7.11 -2.66
CA THR A 123 17.25 -8.52 -3.07
C THR A 123 17.49 -8.70 -4.57
N ILE A 124 16.97 -7.80 -5.40
CA ILE A 124 17.15 -7.83 -6.86
C ILE A 124 18.58 -7.40 -7.24
N ASN A 125 19.12 -6.35 -6.59
CA ASN A 125 20.43 -5.80 -6.95
C ASN A 125 21.60 -6.71 -6.51
N LYS A 126 21.48 -7.43 -5.40
CA LYS A 126 22.50 -8.42 -5.00
C LYS A 126 22.50 -9.68 -5.87
N ASN A 127 21.35 -10.06 -6.43
CA ASN A 127 21.24 -11.12 -7.45
C ASN A 127 21.85 -10.74 -8.82
N LYS A 128 22.29 -9.48 -9.01
CA LYS A 128 23.04 -9.03 -10.20
C LYS A 128 24.55 -9.25 -10.07
N LYS A 129 25.05 -9.57 -8.87
CA LYS A 129 26.48 -9.69 -8.54
C LYS A 129 26.95 -11.14 -8.30
N GLN A 130 26.06 -12.12 -8.45
CA GLN A 130 26.39 -13.55 -8.59
C GLN A 130 26.15 -13.96 -10.04
#